data_AF-A0A6N3IF44-F1
#
_entry.id   AF-A0A6N3IF44-F1
#
_cell.length_a   1.000
_cell.length_b   1.000
_cell.length_c   1.000
_cell.angle_alpha   90.00
_cell.angle_beta   90.00
_cell.angle_gamma   90.00
#
_symmetry.space_group_name_H-M   'P 1'
#
loop_
_entity.id
_entity.type
_entity.pdbx_description
1 polymer ?
#
loop_
_entity_poly.entity_id
_entity_poly.type
_entity_poly.pdbx_seq_one_letter_code
_entity_poly.pdbx_strand_id
1 'polypeptide(L)'
;MSISTPKESAQAPMPLTREQLLELERAPRTPRQVVLDYVICASPLLMGALALAEYLYIPNLKGNTSTGTYVVFIGLLMTALGAAFIAALFRRSVFDALRYKAPFYSFVFILLAGYDYLTLKTGSLMLPFFPWVDQVLCAMLEDWQYLLECSLNSLILLGTGYFTGAGLGLATGIACGYNRRINYWIAPFIKLLGAIPSATWLPVVMVLAASLFKGSVFIIALGVWYSVTIATLTGITNIDKSYFEAARTLGARGRQLVFRVALPFALPSIFQGLTQGMSSACTALLVAEMIGVESGLGWYITWQKSWAFYGKLYAAIVLICIIFVLVNLALALIKKRVLRWQVGMVQE
;
A
#
# COMPACT_ATOMS: atom_id res chain seq x y z
N MET A 1 0.59 -71.50 5.36
CA MET A 1 1.19 -70.97 4.11
C MET A 1 0.42 -69.71 3.72
N SER A 2 0.88 -68.54 4.16
CA SER A 2 0.42 -67.25 3.60
C SER A 2 1.63 -66.33 3.61
N ILE A 3 2.28 -66.22 2.45
CA ILE A 3 3.43 -65.35 2.24
C ILE A 3 2.86 -63.94 2.02
N SER A 4 3.04 -63.07 3.01
CA SER A 4 2.73 -61.64 2.88
C SER A 4 3.85 -60.97 2.07
N THR A 5 3.55 -60.57 0.84
CA THR A 5 4.40 -59.68 0.04
C THR A 5 4.46 -58.28 0.68
N PRO A 6 5.63 -57.64 0.82
CA PRO A 6 5.70 -56.26 1.26
C PRO A 6 5.20 -55.33 0.14
N LYS A 7 4.25 -54.46 0.48
CA LYS A 7 3.81 -53.34 -0.35
C LYS A 7 5.00 -52.41 -0.62
N GLU A 8 5.37 -52.25 -1.88
CA GLU A 8 6.17 -51.11 -2.35
C GLU A 8 5.46 -49.81 -1.95
N SER A 9 6.03 -49.12 -0.96
CA SER A 9 5.67 -47.74 -0.67
C SER A 9 6.20 -46.88 -1.83
N ALA A 10 5.30 -46.44 -2.72
CA ALA A 10 5.58 -45.39 -3.67
C ALA A 10 6.06 -44.14 -2.92
N GLN A 11 7.37 -43.96 -2.86
CA GLN A 11 8.03 -42.81 -2.26
C GLN A 11 7.59 -41.57 -3.06
N ALA A 12 6.86 -40.66 -2.41
CA ALA A 12 6.57 -39.37 -3.00
C ALA A 12 7.91 -38.70 -3.38
N PRO A 13 8.05 -38.15 -4.60
CA PRO A 13 9.32 -37.59 -5.05
C PRO A 13 9.76 -36.48 -4.09
N MET A 14 10.98 -36.60 -3.56
CA MET A 14 11.55 -35.58 -2.66
C MET A 14 11.52 -34.20 -3.33
N PRO A 15 11.23 -33.13 -2.59
CA PRO A 15 11.24 -31.78 -3.14
C PRO A 15 12.65 -31.47 -3.66
N LEU A 16 12.74 -31.15 -4.95
CA LEU A 16 13.99 -30.91 -5.66
C LEU A 16 14.76 -29.75 -5.01
N THR A 17 16.07 -29.94 -4.84
CA THR A 17 16.96 -28.89 -4.32
C THR A 17 17.10 -27.76 -5.35
N ARG A 18 17.36 -26.52 -4.92
CA ARG A 18 17.50 -25.35 -5.83
C ARG A 18 18.51 -25.57 -6.95
N GLU A 19 19.58 -26.31 -6.68
CA GLU A 19 20.60 -26.67 -7.67
C GLU A 19 20.08 -27.67 -8.71
N GLN A 20 19.28 -28.65 -8.29
CA GLN A 20 18.64 -29.62 -9.18
C GLN A 20 17.57 -28.96 -10.06
N LEU A 21 16.86 -27.95 -9.55
CA LEU A 21 15.94 -27.11 -10.35
C LEU A 21 16.70 -26.32 -11.43
N LEU A 22 17.87 -25.77 -11.09
CA LEU A 22 18.73 -25.05 -12.04
C LEU A 22 19.35 -25.99 -13.09
N GLU A 23 19.67 -27.24 -12.74
CA GLU A 23 20.12 -28.27 -13.69
C GLU A 23 18.99 -28.71 -14.63
N LEU A 24 17.76 -28.87 -14.14
CA LEU A 24 16.60 -29.16 -14.97
C LEU A 24 16.25 -28.00 -15.91
N GLU A 25 16.47 -26.75 -15.50
CA GLU A 25 16.38 -25.58 -16.38
C GLU A 25 17.46 -25.54 -17.46
N ARG A 26 18.62 -26.16 -17.21
CA ARG A 26 19.74 -26.28 -18.16
C ARG A 26 19.62 -27.46 -19.12
N ALA A 27 18.70 -28.41 -18.88
CA ALA A 27 18.42 -29.48 -19.83
C ALA A 27 17.97 -28.89 -21.17
N PRO A 28 18.41 -29.45 -22.33
CA PRO A 28 18.05 -28.92 -23.63
C PRO A 28 16.53 -28.96 -23.80
N ARG A 29 15.90 -27.77 -23.80
CA ARG A 29 14.45 -27.63 -23.98
C ARG A 29 14.06 -28.18 -25.35
N THR A 30 13.01 -28.98 -25.38
CA THR A 30 12.45 -29.48 -26.65
C THR A 30 11.94 -28.30 -27.49
N PRO A 31 11.94 -28.40 -28.84
CA PRO A 31 11.46 -27.31 -29.71
C PRO A 31 10.02 -26.89 -29.39
N ARG A 32 9.18 -27.84 -28.93
CA ARG A 32 7.81 -27.55 -28.46
C ARG A 32 7.77 -26.70 -27.19
N GLN A 33 8.65 -26.95 -26.23
CA GLN A 33 8.73 -26.16 -24.99
C GLN A 33 9.22 -24.74 -25.28
N VAL A 34 10.19 -24.58 -26.18
CA VAL A 34 10.66 -23.25 -26.59
C VAL A 34 9.52 -22.44 -27.22
N VAL A 35 8.75 -23.03 -28.13
CA VAL A 35 7.57 -22.39 -28.72
C VAL A 35 6.55 -22.02 -27.65
N LEU A 36 6.25 -22.93 -26.73
CA LEU A 36 5.30 -22.70 -25.64
C LEU A 36 5.75 -21.55 -24.72
N ASP A 37 7.04 -21.40 -24.47
CA ASP A 37 7.60 -20.30 -23.68
C ASP A 37 7.42 -18.95 -24.37
N TYR A 38 7.64 -18.87 -25.69
CA TYR A 38 7.36 -17.67 -26.45
C TYR A 38 5.86 -17.35 -26.50
N VAL A 39 4.99 -18.37 -26.59
CA VAL A 39 3.54 -18.19 -26.53
C VAL A 39 3.11 -17.63 -25.18
N ILE A 40 3.67 -18.12 -24.06
CA ILE A 40 3.40 -17.58 -22.72
C ILE A 40 3.88 -16.12 -22.65
N CYS A 41 5.07 -15.80 -23.15
CA CYS A 41 5.55 -14.41 -23.16
C CYS A 41 4.69 -13.47 -24.02
N ALA A 42 4.08 -13.97 -25.10
CA ALA A 42 3.22 -13.22 -26.00
C ALA A 42 1.74 -13.16 -25.55
N SER A 43 1.30 -14.04 -24.65
CA SER A 43 -0.08 -14.11 -24.19
C SER A 43 -0.67 -12.79 -23.68
N PRO A 44 0.04 -11.90 -22.96
CA PRO A 44 -0.57 -10.64 -22.52
C PRO A 44 -0.84 -9.67 -23.67
N LEU A 45 -0.04 -9.71 -24.74
CA LEU A 45 -0.29 -8.91 -25.95
C LEU A 45 -1.55 -9.39 -26.67
N LEU A 46 -1.75 -10.71 -26.75
CA LEU A 46 -2.97 -11.29 -27.34
C LEU A 46 -4.21 -10.91 -26.53
N MET A 47 -4.16 -11.01 -25.20
CA MET A 47 -5.28 -10.62 -24.33
C MET A 47 -5.55 -9.11 -24.39
N GLY A 48 -4.53 -8.27 -24.47
CA GLY A 48 -4.70 -6.83 -24.68
C GLY A 48 -5.35 -6.50 -26.02
N ALA A 49 -4.97 -7.20 -27.10
CA ALA A 49 -5.59 -7.03 -28.41
C ALA A 49 -7.08 -7.44 -28.39
N LEU A 50 -7.41 -8.53 -27.70
CA LEU A 50 -8.80 -8.95 -27.49
C LEU A 50 -9.60 -7.93 -26.68
N ALA A 51 -9.02 -7.34 -25.64
CA ALA A 51 -9.65 -6.27 -24.85
C ALA A 51 -9.94 -5.03 -25.70
N LEU A 52 -9.03 -4.62 -26.58
CA LEU A 52 -9.27 -3.52 -27.52
C LEU A 52 -10.35 -3.86 -28.56
N ALA A 53 -10.32 -5.09 -29.08
CA ALA A 53 -11.32 -5.54 -30.05
C ALA A 53 -12.73 -5.56 -29.42
N GLU A 54 -12.84 -6.07 -28.20
CA GLU A 54 -14.06 -6.03 -27.39
C GLU A 54 -14.57 -4.58 -27.24
N TYR A 55 -13.70 -3.66 -26.82
CA TYR A 55 -14.05 -2.26 -26.61
C TYR A 55 -14.53 -1.55 -27.88
N LEU A 56 -13.85 -1.78 -29.02
CA LEU A 56 -14.09 -1.06 -30.27
C LEU A 56 -15.25 -1.64 -31.10
N TYR A 57 -15.41 -2.96 -31.13
CA TYR A 57 -16.35 -3.62 -32.04
C TYR A 57 -17.69 -3.98 -31.39
N ILE A 58 -17.74 -4.16 -30.07
CA ILE A 58 -19.01 -4.47 -29.38
C ILE A 58 -19.77 -3.16 -29.13
N PRO A 59 -21.06 -3.06 -29.53
CA PRO A 59 -21.83 -1.84 -29.30
C PRO A 59 -22.07 -1.61 -27.80
N ASN A 60 -22.01 -0.35 -27.39
CA ASN A 60 -22.29 0.05 -26.01
C ASN A 60 -23.78 0.01 -25.70
N LEU A 61 -24.11 -0.15 -24.41
CA LEU A 61 -25.48 0.01 -23.93
C LEU A 61 -25.97 1.44 -24.19
N LYS A 62 -27.23 1.59 -24.61
CA LYS A 62 -27.84 2.90 -24.87
C LYS A 62 -27.79 3.79 -23.62
N GLY A 63 -27.22 4.98 -23.78
CA GLY A 63 -27.07 5.97 -22.69
C GLY A 63 -25.67 6.02 -22.07
N ASN A 64 -24.82 5.00 -22.31
CA ASN A 64 -23.43 5.05 -21.88
C ASN A 64 -22.56 5.74 -22.94
N THR A 65 -21.70 6.65 -22.50
CA THR A 65 -20.72 7.33 -23.35
C THR A 65 -19.36 6.65 -23.23
N SER A 66 -18.70 6.46 -24.37
CA SER A 66 -17.33 5.95 -24.45
C SER A 66 -16.43 6.97 -25.12
N THR A 67 -15.30 7.26 -24.49
CA THR A 67 -14.24 8.11 -25.02
C THR A 67 -13.09 7.23 -25.56
N GLY A 68 -12.14 7.82 -26.31
CA GLY A 68 -10.94 7.11 -26.76
C GLY A 68 -9.89 6.87 -25.66
N THR A 69 -10.15 7.26 -24.41
CA THR A 69 -9.14 7.30 -23.34
C THR A 69 -8.70 5.90 -22.92
N TYR A 70 -9.65 4.97 -22.79
CA TYR A 70 -9.35 3.58 -22.47
C TYR A 70 -8.55 2.88 -23.56
N VAL A 71 -8.79 3.22 -24.84
CA VAL A 71 -7.98 2.71 -25.97
C VAL A 71 -6.52 3.16 -25.84
N VAL A 72 -6.29 4.43 -25.51
CA VAL A 72 -4.94 4.96 -25.28
C VAL A 72 -4.29 4.27 -24.09
N PHE A 73 -5.02 4.06 -23.00
CA PHE A 73 -4.53 3.38 -21.80
C PHE A 73 -4.09 1.93 -22.08
N ILE A 74 -4.97 1.12 -22.68
CA ILE A 74 -4.65 -0.27 -23.05
C ILE A 74 -3.51 -0.29 -24.10
N GLY A 75 -3.53 0.63 -25.05
CA GLY A 75 -2.46 0.79 -26.04
C GLY A 75 -1.10 1.05 -25.41
N LEU A 76 -1.01 1.93 -24.40
CA LEU A 76 0.24 2.19 -23.66
C LEU A 76 0.73 0.96 -22.89
N LEU A 77 -0.17 0.17 -22.28
CA LEU A 77 0.20 -1.08 -21.62
C LEU A 77 0.72 -2.11 -22.62
N MET A 78 0.07 -2.23 -23.77
CA MET A 78 0.47 -3.12 -24.85
C MET A 78 1.81 -2.71 -25.47
N THR A 79 2.08 -1.42 -25.66
CA THR A 79 3.37 -0.95 -26.20
C THR A 79 4.50 -1.21 -25.22
N ALA A 80 4.30 -0.99 -23.92
CA ALA A 80 5.29 -1.30 -22.88
C ALA A 80 5.60 -2.81 -22.83
N LEU A 81 4.57 -3.66 -22.91
CA LEU A 81 4.75 -5.12 -22.95
C LEU A 81 5.35 -5.59 -24.27
N GLY A 82 5.03 -4.94 -25.38
CA GLY A 82 5.62 -5.21 -26.69
C GLY A 82 7.11 -4.90 -26.70
N ALA A 83 7.50 -3.75 -26.13
CA ALA A 83 8.91 -3.40 -25.93
C ALA A 83 9.63 -4.41 -25.02
N ALA A 84 9.00 -4.86 -23.94
CA ALA A 84 9.55 -5.89 -23.06
C ALA A 84 9.70 -7.25 -23.78
N PHE A 85 8.73 -7.62 -24.62
CA PHE A 85 8.77 -8.84 -25.44
C PHE A 85 9.89 -8.78 -26.48
N ILE A 86 10.05 -7.66 -27.18
CA ILE A 86 11.16 -7.46 -28.13
C ILE A 86 12.49 -7.55 -27.38
N ALA A 87 12.63 -6.87 -26.23
CA ALA A 87 13.83 -6.96 -25.41
C ALA A 87 14.12 -8.38 -24.91
N ALA A 88 13.08 -9.18 -24.65
CA ALA A 88 13.18 -10.58 -24.27
C ALA A 88 13.73 -11.47 -25.41
N LEU A 89 13.57 -11.09 -26.69
CA LEU A 89 14.20 -11.81 -27.81
C LEU A 89 15.73 -11.70 -27.78
N PHE A 90 16.26 -10.58 -27.28
CA PHE A 90 17.72 -10.30 -27.25
C PHE A 90 18.37 -10.58 -25.88
N ARG A 91 17.60 -10.54 -24.77
CA ARG A 91 18.12 -10.70 -23.41
C ARG A 91 17.38 -11.80 -22.64
N ARG A 92 18.12 -12.87 -22.31
CA ARG A 92 17.57 -14.01 -21.52
C ARG A 92 17.02 -13.60 -20.16
N SER A 93 17.68 -12.66 -19.46
CA SER A 93 17.21 -12.17 -18.16
C SER A 93 15.83 -11.49 -18.23
N VAL A 94 15.56 -10.77 -19.32
CA VAL A 94 14.25 -10.14 -19.57
C VAL A 94 13.23 -11.20 -19.96
N PHE A 95 13.63 -12.21 -20.75
CA PHE A 95 12.78 -13.33 -21.11
C PHE A 95 12.28 -14.11 -19.91
N ASP A 96 13.15 -14.50 -18.99
CA ASP A 96 12.76 -15.27 -17.81
C ASP A 96 11.86 -14.45 -16.87
N ALA A 97 12.17 -13.16 -16.69
CA ALA A 97 11.33 -12.25 -15.92
C ALA A 97 9.95 -12.02 -16.55
N LEU A 98 9.88 -11.88 -17.88
CA LEU A 98 8.63 -11.69 -18.60
C LEU A 98 7.80 -12.97 -18.59
N ARG A 99 8.40 -14.14 -18.85
CA ARG A 99 7.72 -15.45 -18.82
C ARG A 99 7.05 -15.70 -17.48
N TYR A 100 7.73 -15.39 -16.37
CA TYR A 100 7.17 -15.53 -15.03
C TYR A 100 5.98 -14.59 -14.78
N LYS A 101 6.04 -13.35 -15.27
CA LYS A 101 5.00 -12.33 -15.04
C LYS A 101 3.87 -12.33 -16.08
N ALA A 102 4.08 -12.93 -17.25
CA ALA A 102 3.16 -12.87 -18.37
C ALA A 102 1.76 -13.45 -18.06
N PRO A 103 1.59 -14.58 -17.36
CA PRO A 103 0.27 -15.07 -16.97
C PRO A 103 -0.51 -14.08 -16.11
N PHE A 104 0.18 -13.37 -15.20
CA PHE A 104 -0.42 -12.33 -14.38
C PHE A 104 -0.87 -11.14 -15.24
N TYR A 105 -0.04 -10.68 -16.18
CA TYR A 105 -0.43 -9.61 -17.10
C TYR A 105 -1.60 -9.98 -18.02
N SER A 106 -1.63 -11.23 -18.53
CA SER A 106 -2.78 -11.75 -19.27
C SER A 106 -4.05 -11.74 -18.43
N PHE A 107 -3.96 -12.20 -17.19
CA PHE A 107 -5.09 -12.18 -16.25
C PHE A 107 -5.60 -10.76 -16.00
N VAL A 108 -4.71 -9.77 -15.85
CA VAL A 108 -5.09 -8.36 -15.70
C VAL A 108 -5.87 -7.85 -16.93
N PHE A 109 -5.43 -8.13 -18.15
CA PHE A 109 -6.19 -7.74 -19.35
C PHE A 109 -7.55 -8.42 -19.45
N ILE A 110 -7.64 -9.71 -19.11
CA ILE A 110 -8.90 -10.44 -19.08
C ILE A 110 -9.86 -9.81 -18.05
N LEU A 111 -9.35 -9.44 -16.88
CA LEU A 111 -10.13 -8.78 -15.84
C LEU A 111 -10.63 -7.41 -16.32
N LEU A 112 -9.77 -6.61 -16.95
CA LEU A 112 -10.14 -5.30 -17.50
C LEU A 112 -11.21 -5.41 -18.60
N ALA A 113 -11.04 -6.35 -19.54
CA ALA A 113 -12.01 -6.59 -20.60
C ALA A 113 -13.34 -7.11 -20.03
N GLY A 114 -13.29 -8.06 -19.10
CA GLY A 114 -14.48 -8.59 -18.43
C GLY A 114 -15.23 -7.51 -17.64
N TYR A 115 -14.49 -6.63 -16.96
CA TYR A 115 -15.08 -5.50 -16.24
C TYR A 115 -15.76 -4.51 -17.20
N ASP A 116 -15.07 -4.09 -18.27
CA ASP A 116 -15.65 -3.18 -19.27
C ASP A 116 -16.89 -3.79 -19.94
N TYR A 117 -16.83 -5.07 -20.32
CA TYR A 117 -17.96 -5.79 -20.88
C TYR A 117 -19.18 -5.82 -19.95
N LEU A 118 -18.96 -6.05 -18.64
CA LEU A 118 -20.04 -6.08 -17.66
C LEU A 118 -20.61 -4.69 -17.34
N THR A 119 -19.79 -3.64 -17.41
CA THR A 119 -20.21 -2.25 -17.14
C THR A 119 -20.75 -1.54 -18.38
N LEU A 120 -19.93 -1.37 -19.42
CA LEU A 120 -20.20 -0.50 -20.55
C LEU A 120 -21.13 -1.17 -21.58
N LYS A 121 -20.97 -2.48 -21.80
CA LYS A 121 -21.70 -3.22 -22.84
C LYS A 121 -23.00 -3.85 -22.32
N THR A 122 -22.91 -4.62 -21.23
CA THR A 122 -24.03 -5.43 -20.71
C THR A 122 -24.91 -4.64 -19.74
N GLY A 123 -24.34 -3.70 -18.99
CA GLY A 123 -25.04 -2.96 -17.93
C GLY A 123 -25.42 -3.81 -16.72
N SER A 124 -24.84 -5.00 -16.57
CA SER A 124 -25.04 -5.84 -15.39
C SER A 124 -24.46 -5.18 -14.14
N LEU A 125 -23.36 -4.45 -14.32
CA LEU A 125 -22.74 -3.60 -13.31
C LEU A 125 -23.11 -2.14 -13.63
N MET A 126 -24.12 -1.62 -12.94
CA MET A 126 -24.68 -0.29 -13.20
C MET A 126 -24.04 0.80 -12.33
N LEU A 127 -23.99 2.02 -12.87
CA LEU A 127 -23.82 3.24 -12.08
C LEU A 127 -24.97 3.33 -11.06
N PRO A 128 -24.71 3.77 -9.81
CA PRO A 128 -23.53 4.49 -9.33
C PRO A 128 -22.38 3.61 -8.81
N PHE A 129 -22.55 2.30 -8.74
CA PHE A 129 -21.66 1.42 -7.98
C PHE A 129 -20.40 1.01 -8.75
N PHE A 130 -20.50 0.92 -10.07
CA PHE A 130 -19.43 0.42 -10.93
C PHE A 130 -19.29 1.32 -12.17
N PRO A 131 -18.44 2.36 -12.14
CA PRO A 131 -18.12 3.13 -13.34
C PRO A 131 -17.20 2.33 -14.24
N TRP A 132 -17.39 2.45 -15.56
CA TRP A 132 -16.47 1.85 -16.52
C TRP A 132 -15.11 2.57 -16.48
N VAL A 133 -14.03 1.83 -16.80
CA VAL A 133 -12.65 2.32 -16.66
C VAL A 133 -12.41 3.57 -17.48
N ASP A 134 -12.96 3.64 -18.69
CA ASP A 134 -12.85 4.82 -19.55
C ASP A 134 -13.39 6.09 -18.88
N GLN A 135 -14.51 6.02 -18.16
CA GLN A 135 -15.10 7.17 -17.48
C GLN A 135 -14.17 7.73 -16.40
N VAL A 136 -13.54 6.83 -15.65
CA VAL A 136 -12.63 7.19 -14.55
C VAL A 136 -11.37 7.82 -15.12
N LEU A 137 -10.79 7.21 -16.17
CA LEU A 137 -9.58 7.74 -16.81
C LEU A 137 -9.84 9.09 -17.50
N CYS A 138 -10.98 9.24 -18.16
CA CYS A 138 -11.37 10.51 -18.78
C CYS A 138 -11.52 11.60 -17.72
N ALA A 139 -12.20 11.30 -16.61
CA ALA A 139 -12.35 12.23 -15.50
C ALA A 139 -11.01 12.64 -14.88
N MET A 140 -10.05 11.71 -14.76
CA MET A 140 -8.69 12.02 -14.30
C MET A 140 -7.96 12.99 -15.23
N LEU A 141 -8.18 12.89 -16.54
CA LEU A 141 -7.56 13.76 -17.53
C LEU A 141 -8.26 15.12 -17.64
N GLU A 142 -9.59 15.16 -17.52
CA GLU A 142 -10.38 16.40 -17.57
C GLU A 142 -10.10 17.29 -16.34
N ASP A 143 -10.14 16.72 -15.14
CA ASP A 143 -10.01 17.45 -13.88
C ASP A 143 -8.58 17.39 -13.30
N TRP A 144 -7.56 17.09 -14.11
CA TRP A 144 -6.20 16.80 -13.62
C TRP A 144 -5.61 17.92 -12.75
N GLN A 145 -5.85 19.20 -13.10
CA GLN A 145 -5.36 20.36 -12.34
C GLN A 145 -5.99 20.41 -10.94
N TYR A 146 -7.31 20.27 -10.89
CA TYR A 146 -8.05 20.32 -9.64
C TYR A 146 -7.74 19.11 -8.74
N LEU A 147 -7.59 17.93 -9.34
CA LEU A 147 -7.15 16.72 -8.64
C LEU A 147 -5.74 16.85 -8.09
N LEU A 148 -4.82 17.50 -8.80
CA LEU A 148 -3.47 17.78 -8.28
C LEU A 148 -3.51 18.75 -7.11
N GLU A 149 -4.27 19.84 -7.18
CA GLU A 149 -4.43 20.77 -6.07
C GLU A 149 -5.01 20.08 -4.83
N CYS A 150 -6.08 19.28 -5.00
CA CYS A 150 -6.66 18.48 -3.93
C CYS A 150 -5.65 17.47 -3.36
N SER A 151 -4.85 16.83 -4.22
CA SER A 151 -3.80 15.89 -3.81
C SER A 151 -2.72 16.57 -2.96
N LEU A 152 -2.27 17.76 -3.36
CA LEU A 152 -1.30 18.54 -2.62
C LEU A 152 -1.83 18.96 -1.25
N ASN A 153 -3.07 19.44 -1.20
CA ASN A 153 -3.71 19.81 0.06
C ASN A 153 -3.86 18.61 1.00
N SER A 154 -4.21 17.44 0.44
CA SER A 154 -4.28 16.18 1.20
C SER A 154 -2.92 15.78 1.78
N LEU A 155 -1.85 15.91 0.98
CA LEU A 155 -0.48 15.62 1.42
C LEU A 155 0.02 16.60 2.49
N ILE A 156 -0.32 17.89 2.37
CA ILE A 156 0.01 18.91 3.39
C ILE A 156 -0.70 18.59 4.69
N LEU A 157 -2.00 18.29 4.62
CA LEU A 157 -2.80 17.97 5.80
C LEU A 157 -2.32 16.67 6.47
N LEU A 158 -2.06 15.63 5.67
CA LEU A 158 -1.49 14.36 6.15
C LEU A 158 -0.11 14.57 6.78
N GLY A 159 0.78 15.28 6.09
CA GLY A 159 2.15 15.51 6.55
C GLY A 159 2.19 16.28 7.86
N THR A 160 1.44 17.38 7.95
CA THR A 160 1.37 18.20 9.16
C THR A 160 0.82 17.39 10.34
N GLY A 161 -0.33 16.71 10.19
CA GLY A 161 -0.88 15.84 11.23
C GLY A 161 0.06 14.70 11.62
N TYR A 162 0.66 14.03 10.65
CA TYR A 162 1.55 12.91 10.87
C TYR A 162 2.82 13.29 11.62
N PHE A 163 3.55 14.32 11.18
CA PHE A 163 4.79 14.72 11.83
C PHE A 163 4.55 15.34 13.22
N THR A 164 3.47 16.09 13.41
CA THR A 164 3.09 16.60 14.74
C THR A 164 2.75 15.44 15.68
N GLY A 165 1.91 14.50 15.25
CA GLY A 165 1.54 13.32 16.03
C GLY A 165 2.74 12.43 16.35
N ALA A 166 3.60 12.18 15.36
CA ALA A 166 4.81 11.37 15.54
C ALA A 166 5.80 12.02 16.52
N GLY A 167 6.01 13.33 16.42
CA GLY A 167 6.87 14.08 17.35
C GLY A 167 6.37 14.02 18.79
N LEU A 168 5.08 14.30 18.99
CA LEU A 168 4.45 14.21 20.31
C LEU A 168 4.44 12.77 20.84
N GLY A 169 4.18 11.79 19.96
CA GLY A 169 4.11 10.38 20.32
C GLY A 169 5.47 9.83 20.74
N LEU A 170 6.52 10.23 20.03
CA LEU A 170 7.90 9.88 20.39
C LEU A 170 8.29 10.50 21.73
N ALA A 171 7.99 11.79 21.94
CA ALA A 171 8.30 12.47 23.19
C ALA A 171 7.59 11.84 24.39
N THR A 172 6.28 11.58 24.27
CA THR A 172 5.47 10.96 25.34
C THR A 172 5.84 9.50 25.56
N GLY A 173 6.09 8.72 24.50
CA GLY A 173 6.53 7.33 24.58
C GLY A 173 7.89 7.18 25.25
N ILE A 174 8.87 8.04 24.92
CA ILE A 174 10.18 8.06 25.60
C ILE A 174 10.01 8.43 27.08
N ALA A 175 9.22 9.46 27.39
CA ALA A 175 9.01 9.91 28.76
C ALA A 175 8.37 8.83 29.64
N CYS A 176 7.33 8.15 29.12
CA CYS A 176 6.65 7.06 29.83
C CYS A 176 7.54 5.81 29.93
N GLY A 177 8.28 5.46 28.88
CA GLY A 177 9.14 4.27 28.88
C GLY A 177 10.33 4.39 29.83
N TYR A 178 10.89 5.59 29.96
CA TYR A 178 12.03 5.82 30.84
C TYR A 178 11.63 6.09 32.30
N ASN A 179 10.50 6.78 32.54
CA ASN A 179 10.09 7.20 33.88
C ASN A 179 8.77 6.55 34.32
N ARG A 180 8.87 5.63 35.30
CA ARG A 180 7.70 4.96 35.89
C ARG A 180 6.67 5.91 36.49
N ARG A 181 7.09 7.05 37.06
CA ARG A 181 6.16 8.05 37.62
C ARG A 181 5.33 8.72 36.53
N ILE A 182 5.97 9.08 35.42
CA ILE A 182 5.27 9.68 34.27
C ILE A 182 4.30 8.65 33.69
N ASN A 183 4.74 7.40 33.53
CA ASN A 183 3.88 6.34 33.03
C ASN A 183 2.65 6.12 33.93
N TYR A 184 2.80 6.16 35.26
CA TYR A 184 1.68 6.01 36.18
C TYR A 184 0.55 7.03 35.93
N TRP A 185 0.91 8.30 35.71
CA TRP A 185 -0.07 9.37 35.47
C TRP A 185 -0.60 9.42 34.03
N ILE A 186 0.25 9.12 33.04
CA ILE A 186 -0.11 9.26 31.62
C ILE A 186 -0.77 7.98 31.06
N ALA A 187 -0.44 6.79 31.56
CA ALA A 187 -0.97 5.53 31.05
C ALA A 187 -2.52 5.45 31.01
N PRO A 188 -3.28 5.96 32.00
CA PRO A 188 -4.74 6.00 31.93
C PRO A 188 -5.24 6.81 30.72
N PHE A 189 -4.62 7.95 30.42
CA PHE A 189 -4.99 8.78 29.27
C PHE A 189 -4.62 8.11 27.95
N ILE A 190 -3.46 7.46 27.86
CA ILE A 190 -3.06 6.69 26.67
C ILE A 190 -4.07 5.57 26.42
N LYS A 191 -4.48 4.84 27.46
CA LYS A 191 -5.48 3.76 27.33
C LYS A 191 -6.85 4.29 26.91
N LEU A 192 -7.29 5.40 27.50
CA LEU A 192 -8.58 6.02 27.18
C LEU A 192 -8.62 6.54 25.74
N LEU A 193 -7.62 7.35 25.36
CA LEU A 193 -7.53 7.94 24.02
C LEU A 193 -7.25 6.89 22.94
N GLY A 194 -6.58 5.79 23.30
CA GLY A 194 -6.27 4.68 22.40
C GLY A 194 -7.41 3.73 22.11
N ALA A 195 -8.37 3.60 23.03
CA ALA A 195 -9.51 2.69 22.86
C ALA A 195 -10.51 3.20 21.81
N ILE A 196 -10.55 4.51 21.57
CA ILE A 196 -11.49 5.16 20.67
C ILE A 196 -10.75 5.56 19.39
N PRO A 197 -11.24 5.17 18.19
CA PRO A 197 -10.66 5.62 16.93
C PRO A 197 -10.56 7.14 16.87
N SER A 198 -9.44 7.70 16.40
CA SER A 198 -9.26 9.15 16.37
C SER A 198 -10.37 9.87 15.58
N ALA A 199 -10.84 9.24 14.50
CA ALA A 199 -11.94 9.73 13.67
C ALA A 199 -13.26 9.94 14.44
N THR A 200 -13.51 9.21 15.54
CA THR A 200 -14.72 9.38 16.36
C THR A 200 -14.77 10.73 17.06
N TRP A 201 -13.61 11.34 17.33
CA TRP A 201 -13.52 12.65 17.97
C TRP A 201 -13.84 13.82 17.02
N LEU A 202 -14.03 13.54 15.73
CA LEU A 202 -14.22 14.55 14.69
C LEU A 202 -15.30 15.59 15.03
N PRO A 203 -16.54 15.22 15.42
CA PRO A 203 -17.58 16.24 15.66
C PRO A 203 -17.22 17.19 16.80
N VAL A 204 -16.68 16.64 17.90
CA VAL A 204 -16.29 17.43 19.08
C VAL A 204 -15.12 18.36 18.74
N VAL A 205 -14.12 17.83 18.04
CA VAL A 205 -12.95 18.60 17.64
C VAL A 205 -13.35 19.71 16.67
N MET A 206 -14.24 19.45 15.73
CA MET A 206 -14.67 20.45 14.75
C MET A 206 -15.43 21.62 15.38
N VAL A 207 -16.20 21.37 16.45
CA VAL A 207 -16.89 22.43 17.20
C VAL A 207 -15.90 23.28 18.02
N LEU A 208 -14.86 22.64 18.58
CA LEU A 208 -13.89 23.31 19.45
C LEU A 208 -12.72 23.95 18.68
N ALA A 209 -12.43 23.47 17.48
CA ALA A 209 -11.29 23.92 16.71
C ALA A 209 -11.51 25.34 16.18
N ALA A 210 -10.49 26.18 16.35
CA ALA A 210 -10.48 27.53 15.79
C ALA A 210 -10.50 27.57 14.25
N SER A 211 -10.18 26.44 13.60
CA SER A 211 -10.21 26.28 12.14
C SER A 211 -10.35 24.80 11.78
N LEU A 212 -11.11 24.53 10.71
CA LEU A 212 -11.30 23.21 10.09
C LEU A 212 -9.97 22.48 9.82
N PHE A 213 -8.98 23.22 9.33
CA PHE A 213 -7.63 22.69 9.08
C PHE A 213 -6.96 22.20 10.38
N LYS A 214 -6.97 23.04 11.43
CA LYS A 214 -6.34 22.69 12.72
C LYS A 214 -7.05 21.52 13.41
N GLY A 215 -8.38 21.46 13.33
CA GLY A 215 -9.16 20.34 13.85
C GLY A 215 -8.79 19.02 13.16
N SER A 216 -8.70 19.04 11.84
CA SER A 216 -8.28 17.88 11.04
C SER A 216 -6.86 17.42 11.37
N VAL A 217 -5.91 18.36 11.46
CA VAL A 217 -4.53 18.09 11.88
C VAL A 217 -4.50 17.42 13.25
N PHE A 218 -5.31 17.90 14.20
CA PHE A 218 -5.38 17.33 15.55
C PHE A 218 -5.84 15.87 15.54
N ILE A 219 -6.87 15.53 14.75
CA ILE A 219 -7.42 14.18 14.67
C ILE A 219 -6.43 13.19 14.04
N ILE A 220 -5.74 13.63 12.98
CA ILE A 220 -4.67 12.85 12.36
C ILE A 220 -3.54 12.66 13.38
N ALA A 221 -3.11 13.74 14.03
CA ALA A 221 -2.05 13.71 15.01
C ALA A 221 -2.38 12.81 16.21
N LEU A 222 -3.63 12.76 16.66
CA LEU A 222 -4.07 11.92 17.77
C LEU A 222 -3.90 10.42 17.48
N GLY A 223 -4.29 9.97 16.27
CA GLY A 223 -4.14 8.56 15.86
C GLY A 223 -2.67 8.15 15.72
N VAL A 224 -1.85 9.03 15.15
CA VAL A 224 -0.40 8.81 15.02
C VAL A 224 0.29 8.84 16.38
N TRP A 225 -0.06 9.83 17.21
CA TRP A 225 0.45 9.98 18.56
C TRP A 225 0.28 8.69 19.36
N TYR A 226 -0.93 8.12 19.37
CA TYR A 226 -1.20 6.90 20.11
C TYR A 226 -0.31 5.72 19.64
N SER A 227 -0.30 5.47 18.33
CA SER A 227 0.46 4.36 17.72
C SER A 227 1.96 4.47 18.00
N VAL A 228 2.52 5.68 17.84
CA VAL A 228 3.95 5.94 18.08
C VAL A 228 4.27 5.88 19.58
N THR A 229 3.40 6.40 20.45
CA THR A 229 3.59 6.39 21.90
C THR A 229 3.70 4.95 22.42
N ILE A 230 2.75 4.09 22.08
CA ILE A 230 2.71 2.70 22.55
C ILE A 230 3.90 1.90 22.02
N ALA A 231 4.24 2.03 20.74
CA ALA A 231 5.35 1.29 20.17
C ALA A 231 6.71 1.74 20.74
N THR A 232 6.87 3.04 20.99
CA THR A 232 8.06 3.62 21.64
C THR A 232 8.15 3.17 23.09
N LEU A 233 7.06 3.27 23.84
CA LEU A 233 6.95 2.83 25.24
C LEU A 233 7.35 1.36 25.36
N THR A 234 6.71 0.48 24.57
CA THR A 234 6.95 -0.96 24.57
C THR A 234 8.38 -1.28 24.14
N GLY A 235 8.90 -0.58 23.13
CA GLY A 235 10.28 -0.73 22.66
C GLY A 235 11.31 -0.42 23.74
N ILE A 236 11.07 0.59 24.58
CA ILE A 236 11.98 0.96 25.67
C ILE A 236 11.84 0.01 26.86
N THR A 237 10.62 -0.39 27.23
CA THR A 237 10.38 -1.25 28.39
C THR A 237 10.85 -2.68 28.18
N ASN A 238 10.94 -3.14 26.92
CA ASN A 238 11.39 -4.49 26.57
C ASN A 238 12.93 -4.63 26.53
N ILE A 239 13.68 -3.55 26.74
CA ILE A 239 15.14 -3.61 26.79
C ILE A 239 15.56 -4.33 28.07
N ASP A 240 16.41 -5.33 27.94
CA ASP A 240 16.99 -6.02 29.10
C ASP A 240 17.78 -5.03 29.97
N LYS A 241 17.59 -5.13 31.28
CA LYS A 241 18.26 -4.29 32.28
C LYS A 241 19.78 -4.41 32.18
N SER A 242 20.29 -5.57 31.73
CA SER A 242 21.71 -5.82 31.50
C SER A 242 22.37 -4.75 30.59
N TYR A 243 21.68 -4.28 29.54
CA TYR A 243 22.18 -3.22 28.66
C TYR A 243 22.30 -1.87 29.39
N PHE A 244 21.35 -1.56 30.27
CA PHE A 244 21.39 -0.34 31.07
C PHE A 244 22.47 -0.40 32.15
N GLU A 245 22.70 -1.55 32.76
CA GLU A 245 23.75 -1.78 33.75
C GLU A 245 25.14 -1.68 33.10
N ALA A 246 25.36 -2.35 31.97
CA ALA A 246 26.61 -2.26 31.22
C ALA A 246 26.92 -0.83 30.75
N ALA A 247 25.92 -0.07 30.29
CA ALA A 247 26.12 1.32 29.94
C ALA A 247 26.51 2.18 31.15
N ARG A 248 25.94 1.90 32.33
CA ARG A 248 26.28 2.61 33.58
C ARG A 248 27.69 2.28 34.06
N THR A 249 28.17 1.04 33.90
CA THR A 249 29.56 0.68 34.25
C THR A 249 30.57 1.40 33.36
N LEU A 250 30.21 1.67 32.10
CA LEU A 250 30.98 2.51 31.16
C LEU A 250 30.80 4.03 31.40
N GLY A 251 30.11 4.44 32.47
CA GLY A 251 29.95 5.84 32.87
C GLY A 251 28.76 6.58 32.25
N ALA A 252 27.90 5.92 31.47
CA ALA A 252 26.73 6.58 30.90
C ALA A 252 25.70 6.94 31.98
N ARG A 253 25.23 8.19 31.97
CA ARG A 253 24.24 8.70 32.95
C ARG A 253 23.08 9.45 32.28
N GLY A 254 21.88 9.30 32.85
CA GLY A 254 20.69 10.08 32.51
C GLY A 254 20.36 10.11 31.01
N ARG A 255 20.48 11.29 30.39
CA ARG A 255 20.18 11.51 28.96
C ARG A 255 21.04 10.64 28.03
N GLN A 256 22.29 10.33 28.40
CA GLN A 256 23.13 9.45 27.60
C GLN A 256 22.55 8.03 27.53
N LEU A 257 21.95 7.54 28.61
CA LEU A 257 21.28 6.25 28.65
C LEU A 257 20.09 6.22 27.66
N VAL A 258 19.34 7.31 27.58
CA VAL A 258 18.19 7.42 26.67
C VAL A 258 18.63 7.48 25.21
N PHE A 259 19.49 8.43 24.85
CA PHE A 259 19.83 8.67 23.44
C PHE A 259 20.84 7.66 22.87
N ARG A 260 21.70 7.05 23.70
CA ARG A 260 22.74 6.11 23.22
C ARG A 260 22.40 4.64 23.43
N VAL A 261 21.45 4.31 24.31
CA VAL A 261 21.06 2.92 24.60
C VAL A 261 19.59 2.71 24.30
N ALA A 262 18.69 3.42 24.98
CA ALA A 262 17.26 3.15 24.86
C ALA A 262 16.71 3.42 23.44
N LEU A 263 17.03 4.59 22.87
CA LEU A 263 16.48 5.02 21.59
C LEU A 263 16.98 4.18 20.41
N PRO A 264 18.29 3.85 20.29
CA PRO A 264 18.77 2.95 19.23
C PRO A 264 18.18 1.54 19.32
N PHE A 265 18.03 0.98 20.52
CA PHE A 265 17.42 -0.34 20.71
C PHE A 265 15.92 -0.34 20.43
N ALA A 266 15.20 0.72 20.80
CA ALA A 266 13.77 0.85 20.56
C ALA A 266 13.43 1.25 19.12
N LEU A 267 14.42 1.62 18.30
CA LEU A 267 14.24 2.14 16.94
C LEU A 267 13.38 1.22 16.04
N PRO A 268 13.56 -0.12 16.02
CA PRO A 268 12.70 -1.02 15.26
C PRO A 268 11.23 -0.93 15.67
N SER A 269 10.97 -0.88 16.98
CA SER A 269 9.62 -0.73 17.53
C SER A 269 9.04 0.67 17.23
N ILE A 270 9.84 1.73 17.31
CA ILE A 270 9.43 3.08 16.94
C ILE A 270 8.98 3.11 15.48
N PHE A 271 9.74 2.49 14.56
CA PHE A 271 9.36 2.41 13.15
C PHE A 271 8.10 1.56 12.91
N GLN A 272 7.86 0.52 13.72
CA GLN A 272 6.58 -0.20 13.69
C GLN A 272 5.43 0.74 14.09
N GLY A 273 5.62 1.53 15.15
CA GLY A 273 4.65 2.56 15.57
C GLY A 273 4.41 3.63 14.53
N LEU A 274 5.45 4.09 13.82
CA LEU A 274 5.34 5.03 12.71
C LEU A 274 4.54 4.42 11.54
N THR A 275 4.78 3.15 11.19
CA THR A 275 3.99 2.45 10.15
C THR A 275 2.52 2.29 10.55
N GLN A 276 2.25 1.88 11.79
CA GLN A 276 0.89 1.79 12.30
C GLN A 276 0.22 3.17 12.36
N GLY A 277 0.97 4.17 12.79
CA GLY A 277 0.55 5.58 12.81
C GLY A 277 0.20 6.08 11.42
N MET A 278 0.98 5.74 10.39
CA MET A 278 0.69 6.13 9.00
C MET A 278 -0.65 5.54 8.53
N SER A 279 -0.91 4.27 8.85
CA SER A 279 -2.19 3.63 8.53
C SER A 279 -3.36 4.35 9.22
N SER A 280 -3.20 4.67 10.51
CA SER A 280 -4.20 5.46 11.25
C SER A 280 -4.36 6.88 10.69
N ALA A 281 -3.29 7.52 10.25
CA ALA A 281 -3.29 8.86 9.68
C ALA A 281 -4.07 8.91 8.37
N CYS A 282 -3.85 7.93 7.48
CA CYS A 282 -4.57 7.80 6.22
C CYS A 282 -6.09 7.65 6.44
N THR A 283 -6.51 6.81 7.39
CA THR A 283 -7.93 6.66 7.71
C THR A 283 -8.51 7.93 8.34
N ALA A 284 -7.80 8.55 9.28
CA ALA A 284 -8.23 9.79 9.92
C ALA A 284 -8.32 10.95 8.92
N LEU A 285 -7.35 11.06 7.99
CA LEU A 285 -7.33 12.05 6.92
C LEU A 285 -8.58 11.93 6.06
N LEU A 286 -8.89 10.73 5.57
CA LEU A 286 -10.04 10.53 4.70
C LEU A 286 -11.34 10.97 5.38
N VAL A 287 -11.54 10.57 6.64
CA VAL A 287 -12.74 10.98 7.39
C VAL A 287 -12.76 12.49 7.64
N ALA A 288 -11.60 13.08 7.97
CA ALA A 288 -11.48 14.51 8.23
C ALA A 288 -11.76 15.36 6.97
N GLU A 289 -11.25 14.96 5.81
CA GLU A 289 -11.50 15.67 4.55
C GLU A 289 -12.94 15.53 4.06
N MET A 290 -13.56 14.37 4.27
CA MET A 290 -14.93 14.14 3.82
C MET A 290 -15.97 15.00 4.55
N ILE A 291 -15.68 15.42 5.78
CA ILE A 291 -16.65 16.10 6.66
C ILE A 291 -16.18 17.49 7.09
N GLY A 292 -14.88 17.69 7.21
CA GLY A 292 -14.31 18.75 8.05
C GLY A 292 -13.31 19.67 7.39
N VAL A 293 -13.02 19.56 6.09
CA VAL A 293 -12.16 20.51 5.36
C VAL A 293 -12.80 20.84 4.01
N GLU A 294 -12.61 22.05 3.52
CA GLU A 294 -13.13 22.52 2.23
C GLU A 294 -12.18 22.23 1.04
N SER A 295 -11.15 21.41 1.27
CA SER A 295 -10.19 21.03 0.23
C SER A 295 -9.50 19.71 0.59
N GLY A 296 -9.19 18.90 -0.41
CA GLY A 296 -8.64 17.56 -0.26
C GLY A 296 -9.33 16.55 -1.17
N LEU A 297 -8.75 15.36 -1.31
CA LEU A 297 -9.33 14.30 -2.15
C LEU A 297 -10.60 13.73 -1.50
N GLY A 298 -10.65 13.61 -0.17
CA GLY A 298 -11.87 13.21 0.54
C GLY A 298 -13.01 14.20 0.37
N TRP A 299 -12.71 15.50 0.39
CA TRP A 299 -13.69 16.55 0.11
C TRP A 299 -14.19 16.46 -1.34
N TYR A 300 -13.29 16.30 -2.31
CA TYR A 300 -13.64 16.17 -3.73
C TYR A 300 -14.56 14.96 -3.98
N ILE A 301 -14.31 13.82 -3.31
CA ILE A 301 -15.19 12.64 -3.37
C ILE A 301 -16.61 13.00 -2.92
N THR A 302 -16.77 13.65 -1.77
CA THR A 302 -18.09 14.05 -1.25
C THR A 302 -18.77 15.09 -2.14
N TRP A 303 -18.01 16.02 -2.71
CA TRP A 303 -18.51 17.03 -3.62
C TRP A 303 -19.04 16.39 -4.91
N GLN A 304 -18.24 15.59 -5.60
CA GLN A 304 -18.65 14.90 -6.84
C GLN A 304 -19.80 13.90 -6.61
N LYS A 305 -19.84 13.26 -5.43
CA LYS A 305 -20.96 12.41 -5.01
C LYS A 305 -22.27 13.19 -4.97
N SER A 306 -22.26 14.42 -4.46
CA SER A 306 -23.46 15.25 -4.34
C SER A 306 -24.04 15.65 -5.71
N TRP A 307 -23.18 15.74 -6.73
CA TRP A 307 -23.57 16.03 -8.12
C TRP A 307 -23.79 14.79 -8.99
N ALA A 308 -23.71 13.58 -8.41
CA ALA A 308 -23.81 12.31 -9.13
C ALA A 308 -22.77 12.14 -10.27
N PHE A 309 -21.63 12.85 -10.20
CA PHE A 309 -20.52 12.68 -11.14
C PHE A 309 -19.61 11.52 -10.71
N TYR A 310 -20.11 10.29 -10.87
CA TYR A 310 -19.44 9.09 -10.39
C TYR A 310 -18.07 8.86 -11.06
N GLY A 311 -17.88 9.17 -12.35
CA GLY A 311 -16.56 9.08 -12.99
C GLY A 311 -15.48 9.89 -12.24
N LYS A 312 -15.80 11.14 -11.89
CA LYS A 312 -14.93 12.04 -11.12
C LYS A 312 -14.74 11.58 -9.68
N LEU A 313 -15.81 11.13 -9.03
CA LEU A 313 -15.74 10.54 -7.68
C LEU A 313 -14.72 9.39 -7.63
N TYR A 314 -14.85 8.40 -8.52
CA TYR A 314 -13.95 7.24 -8.54
C TYR A 314 -12.54 7.59 -9.00
N ALA A 315 -12.36 8.60 -9.86
CA ALA A 315 -11.04 9.13 -10.20
C ALA A 315 -10.28 9.61 -8.95
N ALA A 316 -10.94 10.33 -8.06
CA ALA A 316 -10.35 10.75 -6.80
C ALA A 316 -10.08 9.59 -5.83
N ILE A 317 -10.94 8.56 -5.80
CA ILE A 317 -10.69 7.32 -5.03
C ILE A 317 -9.41 6.61 -5.53
N VAL A 318 -9.27 6.45 -6.84
CA VAL A 318 -8.06 5.83 -7.41
C VAL A 318 -6.83 6.65 -7.05
N LEU A 319 -6.91 7.98 -7.18
CA LEU A 319 -5.80 8.87 -6.89
C LEU A 319 -5.38 8.84 -5.42
N ILE A 320 -6.33 8.86 -4.47
CA ILE A 320 -5.99 8.76 -3.04
C ILE A 320 -5.38 7.39 -2.68
N CYS A 321 -5.86 6.30 -3.30
CA CYS A 321 -5.23 4.98 -3.15
C CYS A 321 -3.78 4.97 -3.63
N ILE A 322 -3.49 5.56 -4.79
CA ILE A 322 -2.13 5.70 -5.32
C ILE A 322 -1.27 6.50 -4.33
N ILE A 323 -1.76 7.63 -3.84
CA ILE A 323 -1.03 8.47 -2.88
C ILE A 323 -0.72 7.70 -1.59
N PHE A 324 -1.69 6.97 -1.02
CA PHE A 324 -1.46 6.19 0.19
C PHE A 324 -0.44 5.07 -0.03
N VAL A 325 -0.47 4.40 -1.17
CA VAL A 325 0.56 3.41 -1.54
C VAL A 325 1.93 4.07 -1.62
N LEU A 326 2.04 5.23 -2.29
CA LEU A 326 3.31 5.96 -2.42
C LEU A 326 3.86 6.43 -1.08
N VAL A 327 3.01 6.97 -0.20
CA VAL A 327 3.43 7.44 1.14
C VAL A 327 3.88 6.26 2.02
N ASN A 328 3.15 5.13 1.99
CA ASN A 328 3.56 3.92 2.71
C ASN A 328 4.85 3.33 2.16
N LEU A 329 5.03 3.33 0.84
CA LEU A 329 6.27 2.89 0.19
C LEU A 329 7.44 3.80 0.60
N ALA A 330 7.26 5.12 0.59
CA ALA A 330 8.28 6.07 1.03
C ALA A 330 8.69 5.80 2.48
N LEU A 331 7.72 5.59 3.39
CA LEU A 331 8.00 5.24 4.77
C LEU A 331 8.74 3.90 4.90
N ALA A 332 8.36 2.89 4.13
CA ALA A 332 9.01 1.58 4.12
C ALA A 332 10.47 1.67 3.62
N LEU A 333 10.74 2.49 2.60
CA LEU A 333 12.09 2.75 2.11
C LEU A 333 12.96 3.47 3.16
N ILE A 334 12.40 4.46 3.86
CA ILE A 334 13.07 5.15 4.97
C ILE A 334 13.38 4.15 6.08
N LYS A 335 12.40 3.33 6.50
CA LYS A 335 12.58 2.27 7.48
C LYS A 335 13.70 1.32 7.08
N LYS A 336 13.69 0.82 5.84
CA LYS A 336 14.73 -0.08 5.31
C LYS A 336 16.12 0.56 5.31
N ARG A 337 16.23 1.88 5.08
CA ARG A 337 17.51 2.61 5.12
C ARG A 337 18.02 2.82 6.55
N VAL A 338 17.15 3.16 7.48
CA VAL A 338 17.52 3.44 8.88
C VAL A 338 17.82 2.16 9.66
N LEU A 339 17.07 1.08 9.41
CA LEU A 339 17.22 -0.21 10.09
C LEU A 339 18.14 -1.20 9.38
N ARG A 340 19.02 -0.74 8.46
CA ARG A 340 19.96 -1.61 7.73
C ARG A 340 20.83 -2.46 8.65
N TRP A 341 21.19 -1.94 9.81
CA TRP A 341 21.99 -2.63 10.82
C TRP A 341 21.30 -3.87 11.40
N GLN A 342 19.97 -3.98 11.28
CA GLN A 342 19.19 -5.11 11.78
C GLN A 342 19.02 -6.23 10.73
N VAL A 343 19.31 -5.97 9.45
CA VAL A 343 19.04 -6.88 8.31
C VAL A 343 19.96 -8.13 8.29
N GLY A 344 20.63 -8.44 9.40
CA GLY A 344 21.37 -9.69 9.60
C GLY A 344 20.72 -10.71 10.55
N MET A 345 19.58 -10.39 11.18
CA MET A 345 18.98 -11.25 12.23
C MET A 345 17.74 -12.06 11.80
N VAL A 346 17.18 -11.82 10.62
CA VAL A 346 16.05 -12.60 10.08
C VAL A 346 16.31 -12.78 8.58
N GLN A 347 16.51 -14.04 8.15
CA GLN A 347 16.53 -14.40 6.74
C GLN A 347 15.10 -14.23 6.19
N GLU A 348 14.94 -13.41 5.14
CA GLU A 348 13.68 -13.26 4.39
C GLU A 348 13.29 -14.54 3.66
#